data_AF-A0A2E2UAV0-F1
#
_entry.id   AF-A0A2E2UAV0-F1
#
_cell.length_a   1.000
_cell.length_b   1.000
_cell.length_c   1.000
_cell.angle_alpha   90.00
_cell.angle_beta   90.00
_cell.angle_gamma   90.00
#
_symmetry.space_group_name_H-M   'P 1'
#
loop_
_entity.id
_entity.type
_entity.pdbx_description
1 polymer ?
#
loop_
_entity_poly.entity_id
_entity_poly.type
_entity_poly.pdbx_seq_one_letter_code
_entity_poly.pdbx_strand_id
1 'polypeptide(L)'
;MKRLALVFVFTLMPFAFAQGKFTKSFIVKIGDRVTKVSSPKEKHDVVSIILDNETLDKIIGQLKTADNKVISRVTLNPESKEVIQVDMRKVNQLFFVPYAPPGEAVELRFSQEDYEVPEKK
;
A
#
# COMPACT_ATOMS: atom_id res chain seq x y z
N MET A 1 33.90 -23.86 50.24
CA MET A 1 34.16 -24.16 48.82
C MET A 1 32.87 -24.70 48.21
N LYS A 2 32.29 -23.97 47.26
CA LYS A 2 32.04 -24.39 45.86
C LYS A 2 31.33 -25.77 45.79
N ARG A 3 30.15 -25.93 45.20
CA ARG A 3 29.82 -25.54 43.82
C ARG A 3 28.31 -25.34 43.65
N LEU A 4 27.98 -24.18 43.09
CA LEU A 4 26.68 -23.76 42.58
C LEU A 4 26.35 -24.61 41.33
N ALA A 5 25.26 -25.37 41.35
CA ALA A 5 24.78 -26.09 40.18
C ALA A 5 23.91 -25.14 39.35
N LEU A 6 24.50 -24.62 38.27
CA LEU A 6 23.84 -23.76 37.29
C LEU A 6 22.93 -24.64 36.40
N VAL A 7 21.63 -24.63 36.70
CA VAL A 7 20.61 -25.27 35.87
C VAL A 7 20.26 -24.34 34.72
N PHE A 8 20.84 -24.60 33.55
CA PHE A 8 20.55 -23.90 32.31
C PHE A 8 19.30 -24.53 31.67
N VAL A 9 18.11 -24.11 32.12
CA VAL A 9 16.85 -24.44 31.43
C VAL A 9 16.81 -23.58 30.17
N PHE A 10 17.22 -24.19 29.07
CA PHE A 10 17.05 -23.67 27.72
C PHE A 10 15.55 -23.66 27.43
N THR A 11 14.90 -22.55 27.75
CA THR A 11 13.54 -22.23 27.29
C THR A 11 13.53 -22.25 25.77
N LEU A 12 13.10 -23.38 25.22
CA LEU A 12 12.64 -23.52 23.84
C LEU A 12 11.43 -22.60 23.67
N MET A 13 11.66 -21.31 23.42
CA MET A 13 10.65 -20.48 22.79
C MET A 13 10.42 -21.08 21.40
N PRO A 14 9.21 -21.56 21.06
CA PRO A 14 8.87 -21.69 19.67
C PRO A 14 8.89 -20.26 19.12
N PHE A 15 9.90 -19.95 18.29
CA PHE A 15 9.80 -18.89 17.31
C PHE A 15 8.63 -19.28 16.41
N ALA A 16 7.41 -18.95 16.85
CA ALA A 16 6.25 -18.95 15.99
C ALA A 16 6.54 -17.89 14.95
N PHE A 17 7.04 -18.35 13.79
CA PHE A 17 7.11 -17.56 12.59
C PHE A 17 5.70 -17.06 12.33
N ALA A 18 5.42 -15.82 12.72
CA ALA A 18 4.30 -15.08 12.19
C ALA A 18 4.58 -14.91 10.70
N GLN A 19 4.18 -15.90 9.89
CA GLN A 19 4.11 -15.76 8.46
C GLN A 19 3.06 -14.68 8.21
N GLY A 20 3.51 -13.43 8.19
CA GLY A 20 2.71 -12.30 7.77
C GLY A 20 2.10 -12.67 6.44
N LYS A 21 0.77 -12.70 6.37
CA LYS A 21 0.06 -12.85 5.11
C LYS A 21 0.57 -11.72 4.22
N PHE A 22 1.48 -12.03 3.29
CA PHE A 22 1.90 -11.10 2.25
C PHE A 22 0.66 -10.83 1.41
N THR A 23 -0.08 -9.79 1.78
CA THR A 23 -1.19 -9.27 0.98
C THR A 23 -0.60 -8.82 -0.34
N LYS A 24 -1.20 -9.26 -1.45
CA LYS A 24 -0.80 -8.77 -2.77
C LYS A 24 -1.10 -7.28 -2.84
N SER A 25 -0.22 -6.55 -3.52
CA SER A 25 -0.23 -5.09 -3.46
C SER A 25 -0.51 -4.46 -4.81
N PHE A 26 -1.32 -3.41 -4.81
CA PHE A 26 -1.21 -2.36 -5.81
C PHE A 26 -0.02 -1.48 -5.45
N ILE A 27 0.80 -1.13 -6.42
CA ILE A 27 1.89 -0.17 -6.24
C ILE A 27 1.61 1.00 -7.16
N VAL A 28 1.34 2.17 -6.59
CA VAL A 28 1.07 3.42 -7.30
C VAL A 28 2.29 4.32 -7.13
N LYS A 29 3.13 4.39 -8.16
CA LYS A 29 4.32 5.24 -8.21
C LYS A 29 3.97 6.57 -8.84
N ILE A 30 3.99 7.63 -8.05
CA ILE A 30 3.63 8.97 -8.49
C ILE A 30 4.92 9.70 -8.82
N GLY A 31 5.14 9.98 -10.10
CA GLY A 31 6.28 10.75 -10.59
C GLY A 31 5.85 12.07 -11.22
N ASP A 32 6.81 12.94 -11.52
CA ASP A 32 6.61 14.32 -11.99
C ASP A 32 5.87 14.46 -13.34
N ARG A 33 5.65 13.35 -14.07
CA ARG A 33 5.02 13.38 -15.41
C ARG A 33 3.98 12.29 -15.60
N VAL A 34 4.21 11.16 -14.96
CA VAL A 34 3.39 9.96 -15.11
C VAL A 34 3.23 9.30 -13.75
N THR A 35 2.03 8.81 -13.48
CA THR A 35 1.79 7.87 -12.39
C THR A 35 1.76 6.46 -12.95
N LYS A 36 2.60 5.57 -12.43
CA LYS A 36 2.66 4.16 -12.84
C LYS A 36 1.95 3.30 -11.82
N VAL A 37 1.18 2.32 -12.28
CA VAL A 37 0.49 1.40 -11.40
C VAL A 37 0.84 -0.03 -11.75
N SER A 38 1.40 -0.75 -10.78
CA SER A 38 1.54 -2.20 -10.83
C SER A 38 0.42 -2.87 -10.06
N SER A 39 -0.23 -3.85 -10.68
CA SER A 39 -1.45 -4.47 -10.15
C SER A 39 -1.27 -5.94 -9.77
N PRO A 40 -1.97 -6.42 -8.72
CA PRO A 40 -2.05 -7.85 -8.47
C PRO A 40 -2.67 -8.59 -9.66
N LYS A 41 -2.06 -9.72 -10.04
CA LYS A 41 -2.54 -10.56 -11.15
C LYS A 41 -3.92 -11.15 -10.90
N GLU A 42 -4.24 -11.41 -9.63
CA GLU A 42 -5.48 -12.05 -9.21
C GLU A 42 -6.27 -11.13 -8.28
N LYS A 43 -7.59 -11.33 -8.24
CA LYS A 43 -8.46 -10.63 -7.30
C LYS A 43 -8.26 -11.21 -5.90
N HIS A 44 -8.13 -10.33 -4.90
CA HIS A 44 -7.97 -10.72 -3.51
C HIS A 44 -8.93 -9.95 -2.60
N ASP A 45 -9.37 -10.61 -1.53
CA ASP A 45 -10.28 -10.03 -0.54
C ASP A 45 -9.65 -8.86 0.22
N VAL A 46 -8.35 -8.97 0.53
CA VAL A 46 -7.60 -7.90 1.20
C VAL A 46 -6.34 -7.62 0.41
N VAL A 47 -6.16 -6.36 0.03
CA VAL A 47 -5.00 -5.89 -0.71
C VAL A 47 -4.30 -4.77 0.03
N SER A 48 -2.99 -4.68 -0.16
CA SER A 48 -2.23 -3.50 0.23
C SER A 48 -2.19 -2.52 -0.93
N ILE A 49 -2.40 -1.25 -0.65
CA ILE A 49 -2.19 -0.16 -1.59
C ILE A 49 -0.93 0.55 -1.14
N ILE A 50 0.13 0.43 -1.92
CA ILE A 50 1.40 1.11 -1.69
C ILE A 50 1.40 2.36 -2.56
N LEU A 51 1.32 3.51 -1.94
CA LEU A 51 1.45 4.80 -2.59
C LEU A 51 2.90 5.26 -2.43
N ASP A 52 3.61 5.40 -3.52
CA ASP A 52 5.05 5.70 -3.58
C ASP A 52 5.21 7.06 -4.26
N ASN A 53 5.48 8.09 -3.47
CA ASN A 53 5.73 9.43 -3.99
C ASN A 53 7.20 9.54 -4.38
N GLU A 54 7.48 9.49 -5.67
CA GLU A 54 8.83 9.62 -6.23
C GLU A 54 9.16 11.08 -6.57
N THR A 55 8.27 12.03 -6.27
CA THR A 55 8.45 13.47 -6.51
C THR A 55 9.09 14.18 -5.31
N LEU A 56 9.56 15.41 -5.55
CA LEU A 56 10.07 16.31 -4.51
C LEU A 56 8.96 17.12 -3.81
N ASP A 57 7.73 17.02 -4.30
CA ASP A 57 6.59 17.72 -3.75
C ASP A 57 5.81 16.83 -2.79
N LYS A 58 5.16 17.47 -1.82
CA LYS A 58 4.23 16.79 -0.93
C LYS A 58 2.90 16.58 -1.65
N ILE A 59 2.39 15.36 -1.62
CA ILE A 59 1.13 14.98 -2.26
C ILE A 59 0.09 14.68 -1.21
N ILE A 60 -1.07 15.34 -1.32
CA ILE A 60 -2.24 15.07 -0.50
C ILE A 60 -3.31 14.47 -1.40
N GLY A 61 -3.81 13.31 -0.99
CA GLY A 61 -4.75 12.54 -1.79
C GLY A 61 -5.73 11.76 -0.93
N GLN A 62 -6.56 10.98 -1.62
CA GLN A 62 -7.56 10.15 -0.98
C GLN A 62 -7.78 8.88 -1.79
N LEU A 63 -7.98 7.78 -1.07
CA LEU A 63 -8.52 6.55 -1.62
C LEU A 63 -10.04 6.61 -1.54
N LYS A 64 -10.69 6.37 -2.68
CA LYS A 64 -12.14 6.45 -2.85
C LYS A 64 -12.69 5.25 -3.58
N THR A 65 -13.95 4.97 -3.34
CA THR A 65 -14.75 4.02 -4.11
C THR A 65 -15.42 4.69 -5.31
N ALA A 66 -16.02 3.91 -6.21
CA ALA A 66 -16.82 4.43 -7.34
C ALA A 66 -18.01 5.29 -6.90
N ASP A 67 -18.62 5.00 -5.76
CA ASP A 67 -19.68 5.81 -5.14
C ASP A 67 -19.14 7.04 -4.38
N ASN A 68 -17.89 7.43 -4.62
CA ASN A 68 -17.21 8.60 -4.07
C ASN A 68 -17.05 8.58 -2.54
N LYS A 69 -17.24 7.42 -1.89
CA LYS A 69 -16.99 7.23 -0.47
C LYS A 69 -15.48 7.22 -0.22
N VAL A 70 -15.04 8.07 0.71
CA VAL A 70 -13.63 8.15 1.11
C VAL A 70 -13.30 6.97 2.03
N ILE A 71 -12.33 6.16 1.62
CA ILE A 71 -11.78 5.07 2.43
C ILE A 71 -10.68 5.60 3.34
N SER A 72 -9.75 6.37 2.79
CA SER A 72 -8.63 6.94 3.53
C SER A 72 -8.19 8.27 2.90
N ARG A 73 -7.70 9.18 3.73
CA ARG A 73 -6.99 10.39 3.31
C ARG A 73 -5.51 10.19 3.61
N VAL A 74 -4.67 10.61 2.68
CA VAL A 74 -3.23 10.34 2.74
C VAL A 74 -2.45 11.62 2.51
N THR A 75 -1.32 11.72 3.20
CA THR A 75 -0.32 12.75 2.98
C THR A 75 0.98 12.03 2.70
N LEU A 76 1.45 12.09 1.46
CA LEU A 76 2.72 11.55 1.02
C LEU A 76 3.74 12.67 1.07
N ASN A 77 4.72 12.55 1.94
CA ASN A 77 5.87 13.44 1.92
C ASN A 77 6.72 13.17 0.66
N PRO A 78 7.60 14.10 0.26
CA PRO A 78 8.57 13.87 -0.81
C PRO A 78 9.34 12.57 -0.59
N GLU A 79 9.56 11.80 -1.66
CA GLU A 79 10.36 10.56 -1.66
C GLU A 79 9.91 9.53 -0.59
N SER A 80 8.61 9.47 -0.29
CA SER A 80 8.06 8.64 0.79
C SER A 80 6.99 7.67 0.33
N LYS A 81 6.74 6.64 1.15
CA LYS A 81 5.74 5.61 0.89
C LYS A 81 4.71 5.55 1.99
N GLU A 82 3.46 5.37 1.60
CA GLU A 82 2.38 5.02 2.51
C GLU A 82 1.72 3.71 2.09
N VAL A 83 1.35 2.90 3.07
CA VAL A 83 0.76 1.58 2.85
C VAL A 83 -0.60 1.49 3.54
N ILE A 84 -1.63 1.19 2.76
CA ILE A 84 -3.01 1.13 3.26
C ILE A 84 -3.59 -0.22 2.90
N GLN A 85 -4.16 -0.91 3.88
CA GLN A 85 -4.88 -2.16 3.62
C GLN A 85 -6.35 -1.88 3.35
N VAL A 86 -6.90 -2.50 2.30
CA VAL A 86 -8.30 -2.35 1.90
C VAL A 86 -8.94 -3.73 1.76
N ASP A 87 -10.12 -3.90 2.39
CA ASP A 87 -10.99 -5.07 2.21
C ASP A 87 -11.87 -4.87 0.97
N MET A 88 -11.49 -5.52 -0.12
CA MET A 88 -12.12 -5.45 -1.44
C MET A 88 -13.46 -6.16 -1.49
N ARG A 89 -13.84 -6.96 -0.49
CA ARG A 89 -15.21 -7.52 -0.42
C ARG A 89 -16.26 -6.43 -0.18
N LYS A 90 -15.83 -5.27 0.34
CA LYS A 90 -16.69 -4.11 0.63
C LYS A 90 -16.55 -3.00 -0.40
N VAL A 91 -15.70 -3.18 -1.42
CA VAL A 91 -15.31 -2.15 -2.38
C VAL A 91 -15.32 -2.74 -3.79
N ASN A 92 -16.22 -2.25 -4.64
CA ASN A 92 -16.33 -2.74 -6.01
C ASN A 92 -15.19 -2.23 -6.91
N GLN A 93 -14.84 -0.95 -6.78
CA GLN A 93 -13.77 -0.28 -7.51
C GLN A 93 -13.08 0.71 -6.57
N LEU A 94 -11.78 0.89 -6.77
CA LEU A 94 -10.93 1.69 -5.91
C LEU A 94 -10.16 2.69 -6.76
N PHE A 95 -10.09 3.93 -6.30
CA PHE A 95 -9.42 5.03 -6.98
C PHE A 95 -8.50 5.74 -6.00
N PHE A 96 -7.29 6.06 -6.43
CA PHE A 96 -6.45 7.05 -5.79
C PHE A 96 -6.64 8.40 -6.48
N VAL A 97 -6.96 9.43 -5.71
CA VAL A 97 -7.22 10.77 -6.24
C VAL A 97 -6.31 11.79 -5.53
N PRO A 98 -5.25 12.28 -6.17
CA PRO A 98 -4.47 13.39 -5.66
C PRO A 98 -5.25 14.71 -5.86
N TYR A 99 -5.34 15.53 -4.82
CA TYR A 99 -6.01 16.83 -4.89
C TYR A 99 -5.10 18.01 -4.54
N ALA A 100 -3.90 17.76 -3.99
CA ALA A 100 -2.87 18.77 -3.84
C ALA A 100 -1.47 18.13 -4.04
N PRO A 101 -0.78 18.38 -5.16
CA PRO A 101 -1.29 19.05 -6.35
C PRO A 101 -2.49 18.29 -6.97
N PRO A 102 -3.44 18.97 -7.64
CA PRO A 102 -4.55 18.31 -8.32
C PRO A 102 -4.03 17.45 -9.48
N GLY A 103 -4.37 16.15 -9.49
CA GLY A 103 -4.01 15.25 -10.57
C GLY A 103 -5.21 14.44 -11.06
N GLU A 104 -4.94 13.55 -12.02
CA GLU A 104 -5.96 12.65 -12.54
C GLU A 104 -6.26 11.52 -11.53
N ALA A 105 -7.52 11.07 -11.50
CA ALA A 105 -7.93 9.96 -10.67
C ALA A 105 -7.37 8.65 -11.24
N VAL A 106 -6.62 7.92 -10.43
CA VAL A 106 -6.00 6.65 -10.80
C VAL A 106 -6.90 5.52 -10.32
N GLU A 107 -7.66 4.92 -11.22
CA GLU A 107 -8.40 3.69 -10.93
C GLU A 107 -7.42 2.54 -10.68
N LEU A 108 -7.63 1.72 -9.66
CA LEU A 108 -6.80 0.57 -9.30
C LEU A 108 -7.49 -0.72 -9.76
N ARG A 109 -7.04 -1.24 -10.91
CA ARG A 109 -7.69 -2.37 -11.60
C ARG A 109 -6.89 -3.65 -11.45
N PHE A 110 -7.54 -4.71 -10.96
CA PHE A 110 -6.93 -6.03 -10.90
C PHE A 110 -6.62 -6.59 -12.28
N SER A 111 -5.66 -7.52 -12.33
CA SER A 111 -5.37 -8.34 -13.52
C SER A 111 -5.01 -7.53 -14.77
N GLN A 112 -4.58 -6.28 -14.59
CA GLN A 112 -3.99 -5.49 -15.66
C GLN A 112 -2.46 -5.60 -15.62
N GLU A 113 -1.86 -5.55 -16.79
CA GLU A 113 -0.44 -5.23 -16.91
C GLU A 113 -0.17 -3.82 -16.36
N ASP A 114 1.07 -3.56 -15.98
CA ASP A 114 1.47 -2.26 -15.47
C ASP A 114 1.06 -1.14 -16.45
N TYR A 115 0.35 -0.14 -15.95
CA TYR A 115 -0.19 0.95 -16.75
C TYR A 115 0.25 2.31 -16.24
N GLU A 116 0.21 3.29 -17.13
CA GLU A 116 0.59 4.67 -16.85
C GLU A 116 -0.61 5.59 -17.00
N VAL A 117 -0.78 6.49 -16.02
CA VAL A 117 -1.74 7.58 -16.05
C VAL A 117 -0.95 8.87 -16.22
N PRO A 118 -1.13 9.62 -17.33
CA PRO A 118 -0.41 10.86 -17.55
C PRO A 118 -0.88 11.94 -16.56
N GLU A 119 -0.03 12.95 -16.35
CA GLU A 119 -0.44 14.14 -15.61
C GLU A 119 -1.50 14.92 -16.40
N LYS A 120 -2.49 15.47 -15.68
CA LYS A 120 -3.57 16.26 -16.27
C LYS A 120 -2.98 17.56 -16.85
N LYS A 121 -3.22 17.80 -18.14
CA LYS A 121 -2.88 19.09 -18.80
C LYS A 121 -3.67 20.26 -18.22
#